data_AF-A0A7W3TR47-F1
#
_entry.id   AF-A0A7W3TR47-F1
#
_cell.length_a   1.000
_cell.length_b   1.000
_cell.length_c   1.000
_cell.angle_alpha   90.00
_cell.angle_beta   90.00
_cell.angle_gamma   90.00
#
_symmetry.space_group_name_H-M   'P 1'
#
loop_
_entity.id
_entity.type
_entity.pdbx_description
1 polymer ?
#
loop_
_entity_poly.entity_id
_entity_poly.type
_entity_poly.pdbx_seq_one_letter_code
_entity_poly.pdbx_strand_id
1 'polypeptide(L)'
;MMDGTGFEWQQAVNTKQDLFLDCFKQANQLSTAKNLPIAVVNRNYELVGMYFSKSAYQKHIQVTKELADEIKLLQEHRRNDA
;
A
#
# COMPACT_ATOMS: atom_id res chain seq x y z
N MET A 1 -1.51 -15.83 22.96
CA MET A 1 -0.73 -15.63 21.73
C MET A 1 -1.72 -15.18 20.67
N MET A 2 -1.64 -13.94 20.20
CA MET A 2 -2.40 -13.54 19.01
C MET A 2 -1.63 -14.06 17.80
N ASP A 3 -2.25 -15.01 17.12
CA ASP A 3 -1.93 -15.47 15.79
C ASP A 3 -2.07 -14.30 14.79
N GLY A 4 -0.95 -13.62 14.54
CA GLY A 4 -0.82 -12.50 13.61
C GLY A 4 -0.91 -12.88 12.13
N THR A 5 -1.82 -13.80 11.77
CA THR A 5 -1.99 -14.33 10.41
C THR A 5 -3.23 -13.79 9.68
N GLY A 6 -3.88 -12.74 10.23
CA GLY A 6 -5.16 -12.25 9.70
C GLY A 6 -5.15 -10.89 8.99
N PHE A 7 -4.03 -10.17 8.93
CA PHE A 7 -3.99 -8.87 8.24
C PHE A 7 -3.41 -9.02 6.83
N GLU A 8 -4.21 -9.57 5.93
CA GLU A 8 -3.91 -9.53 4.51
C GLU A 8 -4.06 -8.10 4.00
N TRP A 9 -2.95 -7.38 3.83
CA TRP A 9 -2.87 -6.15 3.02
C TRP A 9 -3.08 -6.45 1.52
N GLN A 10 -4.08 -7.28 1.16
CA GLN A 10 -4.45 -7.60 -0.22
C GLN A 10 -5.14 -6.40 -0.90
N GLN A 11 -4.48 -5.24 -0.94
CA GLN A 11 -4.91 -4.09 -1.74
C GLN A 11 -3.93 -3.76 -2.88
N ALA A 12 -2.82 -4.48 -2.99
CA ALA A 12 -1.89 -4.33 -4.11
C ALA A 12 -2.18 -5.38 -5.19
N VAL A 13 -2.34 -4.93 -6.42
CA VAL A 13 -2.38 -5.84 -7.57
C VAL A 13 -0.96 -6.34 -7.82
N ASN A 14 -0.73 -7.65 -7.75
CA ASN A 14 0.59 -8.22 -8.02
C ASN A 14 0.81 -8.39 -9.52
N THR A 15 1.98 -7.99 -10.02
CA THR A 15 2.41 -8.20 -11.41
C THR A 15 3.89 -8.58 -11.47
N LYS A 16 4.25 -9.47 -12.41
CA LYS A 16 5.66 -9.79 -12.67
C LYS A 16 6.38 -8.57 -13.25
N GLN A 17 7.65 -8.39 -12.90
CA GLN A 17 8.48 -7.27 -13.37
C GLN A 17 8.50 -7.15 -14.90
N ASP A 18 8.81 -8.24 -15.60
CA ASP A 18 8.87 -8.27 -17.06
C ASP A 18 7.50 -7.82 -17.67
N LEU A 19 6.40 -8.37 -17.15
CA LEU A 19 5.04 -8.03 -17.60
C LEU A 19 4.63 -6.59 -17.25
N PHE A 20 5.07 -6.07 -16.10
CA PHE A 20 4.78 -4.69 -15.68
C PHE A 20 5.40 -3.68 -16.66
N LEU A 21 6.63 -3.94 -17.10
CA LEU A 21 7.30 -3.07 -18.07
C LEU A 21 6.60 -3.11 -19.42
N ASP A 22 6.22 -4.30 -19.90
CA ASP A 22 5.51 -4.48 -21.16
C ASP A 22 4.11 -3.85 -21.15
N CYS A 23 3.43 -3.90 -20.00
CA CYS A 23 2.05 -3.44 -19.83
C CYS A 23 1.94 -2.18 -18.95
N PHE A 24 2.98 -1.34 -18.91
CA PHE A 24 3.04 -0.19 -17.99
C PHE A 24 1.83 0.75 -18.13
N LYS A 25 1.37 1.00 -19.35
CA LYS A 25 0.22 1.88 -19.61
C LYS A 25 -1.06 1.34 -18.97
N GLN A 26 -1.31 0.04 -19.10
CA GLN A 26 -2.45 -0.66 -18.51
C GLN A 26 -2.32 -0.69 -16.99
N ALA A 27 -1.12 -0.95 -16.47
CA ALA A 27 -0.83 -0.91 -15.04
C ALA A 27 -1.11 0.50 -14.47
N ASN A 28 -0.67 1.55 -15.15
CA ASN A 28 -0.97 2.92 -14.74
C ASN A 28 -2.48 3.21 -14.74
N GLN A 29 -3.19 2.85 -15.80
CA GLN A 29 -4.65 3.02 -15.88
C GLN A 29 -5.37 2.28 -14.74
N LEU A 30 -4.95 1.04 -14.44
CA LEU A 30 -5.51 0.25 -13.35
C LEU A 30 -5.25 0.90 -12.00
N SER A 31 -4.02 1.32 -11.72
CA SER A 31 -3.65 2.00 -10.48
C SER A 31 -4.44 3.30 -10.30
N THR A 32 -4.65 4.07 -11.37
CA THR A 32 -5.46 5.30 -11.34
C THR A 32 -6.93 4.98 -11.09
N ALA A 33 -7.52 4.05 -11.85
CA ALA A 33 -8.94 3.72 -11.78
C ALA A 33 -9.35 3.10 -10.43
N LYS A 34 -8.49 2.26 -9.86
CA LYS A 34 -8.73 1.65 -8.54
C LYS A 34 -8.23 2.53 -7.40
N ASN A 35 -7.40 3.51 -7.70
CA ASN A 35 -6.70 4.33 -6.71
C ASN A 35 -5.92 3.48 -5.71
N LEU A 36 -5.26 2.44 -6.24
CA LEU A 36 -4.53 1.41 -5.50
C LEU A 36 -3.12 1.24 -6.08
N PRO A 37 -2.15 0.79 -5.26
CA PRO A 37 -0.83 0.45 -5.75
C PRO A 37 -0.80 -0.86 -6.54
N ILE A 38 0.29 -1.04 -7.28
CA ILE A 38 0.65 -2.27 -7.98
C ILE A 38 1.96 -2.78 -7.39
N ALA A 39 1.92 -3.99 -6.84
CA ALA A 39 3.11 -4.69 -6.38
C ALA A 39 3.81 -5.34 -7.58
N VAL A 40 5.10 -5.03 -7.75
CA VAL A 40 5.94 -5.61 -8.79
C VAL A 40 6.79 -6.70 -8.15
N VAL A 41 6.65 -7.93 -8.64
CA VAL A 41 7.35 -9.11 -8.13
C VAL A 41 8.33 -9.68 -9.17
N ASN A 42 9.41 -10.30 -8.70
CA ASN A 42 10.33 -11.03 -9.58
C ASN A 42 9.78 -12.42 -9.97
N ARG A 43 10.60 -13.23 -10.66
CA ARG A 43 10.21 -14.58 -11.11
C ARG A 43 9.94 -15.56 -9.96
N ASN A 44 10.50 -15.30 -8.78
CA ASN A 44 10.31 -16.09 -7.57
C ASN A 44 9.13 -15.59 -6.72
N TYR A 45 8.30 -14.68 -7.25
CA TYR A 45 7.20 -14.02 -6.53
C TYR A 45 7.66 -13.14 -5.35
N GLU A 46 8.93 -12.77 -5.29
CA GLU A 46 9.43 -11.84 -4.28
C GLU A 46 9.12 -10.41 -4.70
N LEU A 47 8.65 -9.60 -3.76
CA LEU A 47 8.39 -8.19 -3.99
C LEU A 47 9.69 -7.44 -4.29
N VAL A 48 9.75 -6.78 -5.44
CA VAL A 48 10.91 -5.95 -5.85
C VAL A 48 10.59 -4.47 -5.92
N GLY A 49 9.30 -4.10 -5.92
CA GLY A 49 8.90 -2.70 -5.89
C GLY A 49 7.40 -2.50 -5.81
N MET A 50 7.00 -1.26 -5.49
CA MET A 50 5.61 -0.82 -5.45
C MET A 50 5.43 0.35 -6.40
N TYR A 51 4.55 0.20 -7.37
CA TYR A 51 4.17 1.27 -8.28
C TYR A 51 2.90 1.97 -7.81
N PHE A 52 2.90 3.30 -7.89
CA PHE A 52 1.74 4.14 -7.65
C PHE A 52 1.52 5.06 -8.83
N SER A 53 0.30 5.10 -9.34
CA SER A 53 -0.14 6.27 -10.10
C SER A 53 -0.22 7.50 -9.20
N LYS A 54 -0.19 8.69 -9.78
CA LYS A 54 -0.20 9.96 -9.03
C LYS A 54 -1.36 10.06 -8.03
N SER A 55 -2.58 9.71 -8.45
CA SER A 55 -3.76 9.76 -7.57
C SER A 55 -3.65 8.74 -6.43
N ALA A 56 -3.16 7.53 -6.72
CA ALA A 56 -3.00 6.47 -5.73
C ALA A 56 -1.95 6.87 -4.68
N TYR A 57 -0.86 7.50 -5.11
CA TYR A 57 0.17 8.01 -4.20
C TYR A 57 -0.34 9.13 -3.30
N GLN A 58 -1.11 10.08 -3.86
CA GLN A 58 -1.74 11.15 -3.07
C GLN A 58 -2.69 10.59 -2.01
N LYS A 59 -3.52 9.61 -2.36
CA LYS A 59 -4.40 8.92 -1.41
C LYS A 59 -3.58 8.20 -0.33
N HIS A 60 -2.50 7.52 -0.69
CA HIS A 60 -1.62 6.88 0.28
C HIS A 60 -1.07 7.90 1.28
N ILE A 61 -0.54 9.03 0.83
CA ILE A 61 -0.02 10.07 1.73
C ILE A 61 -1.10 10.56 2.70
N GLN A 62 -2.32 10.77 2.20
CA GLN A 62 -3.43 11.23 3.02
C GLN A 62 -3.76 10.23 4.13
N VAL A 63 -3.94 8.96 3.78
CA VAL A 63 -4.24 7.89 4.75
C VAL A 63 -3.09 7.73 5.76
N THR A 64 -1.83 7.82 5.32
CA THR A 64 -0.68 7.74 6.23
C THR A 64 -0.67 8.88 7.24
N LYS A 65 -1.04 10.10 6.83
CA LYS A 65 -1.14 11.23 7.74
C LYS A 65 -2.26 11.04 8.76
N GLU A 66 -3.44 10.63 8.30
CA GLU A 66 -4.60 10.35 9.17
C GLU A 66 -4.26 9.31 10.24
N LEU A 67 -3.60 8.21 9.84
CA LEU A 67 -3.16 7.17 10.77
C LEU A 67 -2.08 7.68 11.75
N ALA A 68 -1.15 8.52 11.29
CA ALA A 68 -0.14 9.11 12.18
C ALA A 68 -0.78 10.04 13.22
N ASP A 69 -1.78 10.83 12.81
CA ASP A 69 -2.53 11.71 13.72
C ASP A 69 -3.35 10.89 14.72
N GLU A 70 -4.00 9.80 14.28
CA GLU A 70 -4.73 8.88 15.17
C GLU A 70 -3.80 8.24 16.22
N ILE A 71 -2.63 7.75 15.80
CA ILE A 71 -1.63 7.19 16.72
C ILE A 71 -1.20 8.24 17.76
N LYS A 72 -0.99 9.48 17.33
CA LYS A 72 -0.60 10.57 18.23
C LYS A 72 -1.68 10.85 19.28
N LEU A 73 -2.94 10.92 18.89
CA LEU A 73 -4.07 11.10 19.81
C LEU A 73 -4.15 9.96 20.83
N LEU A 74 -3.99 8.71 20.39
CA LEU A 74 -3.98 7.55 21.27
C LEU A 74 -2.82 7.56 22.27
N GLN A 75 -1.64 8.02 21.86
CA GLN A 75 -0.48 8.18 22.75
C GLN A 75 -0.69 9.27 23.80
N GLU A 76 -1.32 10.39 23.42
CA GLU A 76 -1.66 11.47 24.34
C GLU A 76 -2.68 11.01 25.39
N HIS A 77 -3.73 10.28 24.99
CA HIS A 77 -4.69 9.69 25.92
C HIS A 77 -4.02 8.74 26.92
N ARG A 78 -3.19 7.81 26.44
CA ARG A 78 -2.45 6.88 27.31
C ARG A 78 -1.55 7.59 28.34
N ARG A 79 -0.99 8.75 27.98
CA ARG A 79 -0.14 9.55 28.88
C ARG A 79 -0.94 10.30 29.94
N ASN A 80 -2.17 10.72 29.62
CA ASN A 80 -3.03 11.44 30.55
C ASN A 80 -3.75 10.53 31.55
N ASP A 81 -3.88 9.24 31.23
CA ASP A 81 -4.46 8.21 32.12
C ASP A 81 -3.41 7.51 33.02
N ALA A 82 -2.13 7.89 32.91
CA ALA A 82 -0.99 7.32 33.66
C ALA A 82 -0.42 8.32 34.67
#